data_AF-A0A914YWQ8-F1
#
_entry.id   AF-A0A914YWQ8-F1
#
_cell.length_a   1.000
_cell.length_b   1.000
_cell.length_c   1.000
_cell.angle_alpha   90.00
_cell.angle_beta   90.00
_cell.angle_gamma   90.00
#
_symmetry.space_group_name_H-M   'P 1'
#
loop_
_entity.id
_entity.type
_entity.pdbx_description
1 polymer ?
#
loop_
_entity_poly.entity_id
_entity_poly.type
_entity_poly.pdbx_seq_one_letter_code
_entity_poly.pdbx_strand_id
1 'polypeptide(L)'
;MALSESTILETEQEHLLDEALKIVRAESFEMKRSLDKGLQIEAFKHASTMLSELRTSALSPKFYYRLYVDIINELNHLSTFLVDDSNNENRLQRFAEFYEVVQYAGNIVPRLYLLITVGVIYFKMEGAPKKEILKDLVEMNRGVQNPIRGLFLRNYLLTCTKELLPDTTPDDDSNPAGTVNDAVEFIMVNFSEMNKLWVRMQYAGPSKDREKREKERRELRILVGTNLVRLSQLENLTFDMYQKIVLPGILEQAVSCKEAISQEYLMECVIQVFPDDYHLSTLHEFLEACAELNPDVQIKNILNALIERLAIYAVQEDSPGIPDDVQLFEIFSLHAGNVIGARENMPPEDIIAIQSSLIHLAIKCYPERTDFANTVVDSTCKLLKTQKIESAAPNSNIGKELLKLLKIPIDEHKNIIKLLDVSELSNLIQILNFRGRAIISSYIINSILDNENSLTEEDHINGVFKMIETLVEEELPEDVEIDEDFREQQELVAKLVTAIHNDDLDTHFSLLKTTRKHFGKGGKHRLCFTLPALFLH
;
A
#
# COMPACT_ATOMS: atom_id res chain seq x y z
N MET A 1 -29.45 20.10 -0.49
CA MET A 1 -29.32 20.48 0.93
C MET A 1 -27.96 20.12 1.52
N ALA A 2 -27.48 18.87 1.44
CA ALA A 2 -26.13 18.54 1.92
C ALA A 2 -24.99 19.27 1.14
N LEU A 3 -25.12 19.41 -0.18
CA LEU A 3 -24.18 20.17 -1.02
C LEU A 3 -24.18 21.69 -0.75
N SER A 4 -25.31 22.25 -0.30
CA SER A 4 -25.40 23.66 0.06
C SER A 4 -24.81 23.94 1.44
N GLU A 5 -24.98 23.02 2.40
CA GLU A 5 -24.37 23.13 3.74
C GLU A 5 -22.85 22.94 3.69
N SER A 6 -22.32 22.02 2.87
CA SER A 6 -20.87 21.85 2.72
C SER A 6 -20.21 23.09 2.12
N THR A 7 -20.86 23.72 1.14
CA THR A 7 -20.35 24.94 0.48
C THR A 7 -20.33 26.13 1.43
N ILE A 8 -21.34 26.27 2.30
CA ILE A 8 -21.40 27.31 3.34
C ILE A 8 -20.27 27.11 4.36
N LEU A 9 -20.06 25.87 4.81
CA LEU A 9 -19.01 25.54 5.77
C LEU A 9 -17.59 25.78 5.19
N GLU A 10 -17.38 25.52 3.90
CA GLU A 10 -16.12 25.83 3.23
C GLU A 10 -15.89 27.33 3.10
N THR A 11 -16.94 28.11 2.80
CA THR A 11 -16.84 29.58 2.69
C THR A 11 -16.50 30.23 4.04
N GLU A 12 -17.06 29.72 5.14
CA GLU A 12 -16.71 30.19 6.49
C GLU A 12 -15.26 29.88 6.86
N GLN A 13 -14.76 28.70 6.48
CA GLN A 13 -13.37 28.31 6.70
C GLN A 13 -12.39 29.16 5.87
N GLU A 14 -12.77 29.53 4.64
CA GLU A 14 -11.99 30.46 3.81
C GLU A 14 -11.90 31.85 4.44
N HIS A 15 -13.00 32.37 4.97
CA HIS A 15 -13.00 33.66 5.66
C HIS A 15 -12.07 33.66 6.89
N LEU A 16 -12.16 32.61 7.72
CA LEU A 16 -11.28 32.45 8.88
C LEU A 16 -9.80 32.32 8.48
N LEU A 17 -9.52 31.62 7.39
CA LEU A 17 -8.15 31.51 6.86
C LEU A 17 -7.65 32.88 6.38
N ASP A 18 -8.45 33.64 5.65
CA ASP A 18 -8.07 34.95 5.14
C ASP A 18 -7.79 35.97 6.26
N GLU A 19 -8.54 35.92 7.36
CA GLU A 19 -8.26 36.74 8.55
C GLU A 19 -6.90 36.39 9.17
N ALA A 20 -6.62 35.09 9.37
CA ALA A 20 -5.34 34.64 9.88
C ALA A 20 -4.19 35.03 8.93
N LEU A 21 -4.37 34.86 7.62
CA LEU A 21 -3.35 35.21 6.62
C LEU A 21 -3.07 36.71 6.54
N LYS A 22 -4.06 37.57 6.78
CA LYS A 22 -3.82 39.02 6.89
C LYS A 22 -2.88 39.36 8.04
N ILE A 23 -3.06 38.72 9.19
CA ILE A 23 -2.18 38.89 10.36
C ILE A 23 -0.79 38.35 10.04
N VAL A 24 -0.69 37.15 9.46
CA VAL A 24 0.59 36.55 9.07
C VAL A 24 1.37 37.46 8.13
N ARG A 25 0.71 38.04 7.11
CA ARG A 25 1.37 38.95 6.16
C ARG A 25 1.81 40.27 6.79
N ALA A 26 1.03 40.81 7.72
CA ALA A 26 1.37 42.05 8.41
C ALA A 26 2.59 41.84 9.34
N GLU A 27 2.56 40.78 10.15
CA GLU A 27 3.64 40.46 11.08
C GLU A 27 4.90 39.97 10.35
N SER A 28 4.78 39.21 9.25
CA SER A 28 5.95 38.77 8.47
C SER A 28 6.66 39.93 7.79
N PHE A 29 5.91 40.96 7.38
CA PHE A 29 6.49 42.19 6.83
C PHE A 29 7.30 42.97 7.88
N GLU A 30 6.74 43.19 9.07
CA GLU A 30 7.45 43.87 10.16
C GLU A 30 8.61 43.01 10.71
N MET A 31 8.50 41.68 10.69
CA MET A 31 9.61 40.77 10.98
C MET A 31 10.77 41.00 10.02
N LYS A 32 10.54 40.95 8.70
CA LYS A 32 11.59 41.18 7.67
C LYS A 32 12.23 42.56 7.82
N ARG A 33 11.40 43.59 8.03
CA ARG A 33 11.88 44.96 8.27
C ARG A 33 12.73 45.10 9.52
N SER A 34 12.42 44.34 10.58
CA SER A 34 13.20 44.32 11.83
C SER A 34 14.52 43.58 11.64
N LEU A 35 14.54 42.52 10.83
CA LEU A 35 15.75 41.82 10.43
C LEU A 35 16.70 42.73 9.64
N ASP A 36 16.18 43.48 8.65
CA ASP A 36 16.98 44.45 7.86
C ASP A 36 17.64 45.53 8.74
N LYS A 37 17.00 45.88 9.87
CA LYS A 37 17.53 46.85 10.85
C LYS A 37 18.50 46.23 11.86
N GLY A 38 18.73 44.91 11.81
CA GLY A 38 19.55 44.17 12.79
C GLY A 38 18.87 43.94 14.14
N LEU A 39 17.57 44.21 14.27
CA LEU A 39 16.79 44.08 15.52
C LEU A 39 16.22 42.67 15.66
N GLN A 40 17.09 41.69 15.93
CA GLN A 40 16.72 40.27 15.94
C GLN A 40 15.70 39.89 17.03
N ILE A 41 15.79 40.50 18.22
CA ILE A 41 14.83 40.25 19.31
C ILE A 41 13.43 40.75 18.93
N GLU A 42 13.34 41.89 18.25
CA GLU A 42 12.05 42.42 17.75
C GLU A 42 11.51 41.53 16.62
N ALA A 43 12.38 41.05 15.73
CA ALA A 43 12.00 40.07 14.72
C ALA A 43 11.42 38.79 15.35
N PHE A 44 12.01 38.26 16.42
CA PHE A 44 11.46 37.11 17.15
C PHE A 44 10.10 37.40 17.80
N LYS A 45 9.84 38.63 18.26
CA LYS A 45 8.52 39.01 18.78
C LYS A 45 7.46 38.99 17.67
N HIS A 46 7.76 39.60 16.52
CA HIS A 46 6.86 39.57 15.36
C HIS A 46 6.64 38.14 14.84
N ALA A 47 7.70 37.32 14.77
CA ALA A 47 7.60 35.91 14.42
C ALA A 47 6.74 35.13 15.44
N SER A 48 6.86 35.42 16.74
CA SER A 48 6.03 34.80 17.77
C SER A 48 4.55 35.20 17.66
N THR A 49 4.26 36.44 17.27
CA THR A 49 2.88 36.90 17.02
C THR A 49 2.31 36.20 15.79
N MET A 50 3.07 36.16 14.68
CA MET A 50 2.71 35.40 13.47
C MET A 50 2.40 33.93 13.78
N LEU A 51 3.27 33.27 14.55
CA LEU A 51 3.11 31.87 14.95
C LEU A 51 1.95 31.63 15.91
N SER A 52 1.42 32.69 16.55
CA SER A 52 0.27 32.55 17.43
C SER A 52 -1.01 32.18 16.66
N GLU A 53 -1.08 32.46 15.36
CA GLU A 53 -2.18 32.03 14.49
C GLU A 53 -2.28 30.50 14.35
N LEU A 54 -1.15 29.77 14.45
CA LEU A 54 -1.13 28.30 14.47
C LEU A 54 -1.77 27.68 15.72
N ARG A 55 -2.15 28.51 16.70
CA ARG A 55 -2.90 28.10 17.89
C ARG A 55 -4.40 28.04 17.66
N THR A 56 -4.88 28.29 16.44
CA THR A 56 -6.30 28.08 16.13
C THR A 56 -6.69 26.59 16.23
N SER A 57 -7.94 26.34 16.65
CA SER A 57 -8.61 25.03 16.51
C SER A 57 -9.82 25.10 15.58
N ALA A 58 -10.10 26.28 15.02
CA ALA A 58 -11.30 26.50 14.21
C ALA A 58 -11.13 26.01 12.77
N LEU A 59 -9.88 25.93 12.29
CA LEU A 59 -9.57 25.49 10.94
C LEU A 59 -9.58 23.96 10.82
N SER A 60 -10.17 23.45 9.74
CA SER A 60 -10.02 22.04 9.36
C SER A 60 -8.57 21.74 8.96
N PRO A 61 -8.13 20.46 8.99
CA PRO A 61 -6.75 20.10 8.66
C PRO A 61 -6.26 20.61 7.30
N LYS A 62 -7.12 20.65 6.29
CA LYS A 62 -6.80 21.17 4.96
C LYS A 62 -6.48 22.67 4.96
N PHE A 63 -7.30 23.48 5.66
CA PHE A 63 -7.06 24.92 5.77
C PHE A 63 -5.91 25.22 6.74
N TYR A 64 -5.77 24.44 7.80
CA TYR A 64 -4.62 24.51 8.70
C TYR A 64 -3.31 24.23 7.95
N TYR A 65 -3.29 23.24 7.04
CA TYR A 65 -2.13 22.96 6.20
C TYR A 65 -1.76 24.16 5.31
N ARG A 66 -2.74 24.85 4.71
CA ARG A 66 -2.48 26.07 3.92
C ARG A 66 -1.83 27.17 4.75
N LEU A 67 -2.40 27.45 5.93
CA LEU A 67 -1.83 28.42 6.87
C LEU A 67 -0.40 28.03 7.31
N TYR A 68 -0.20 26.73 7.59
CA TYR A 68 1.09 26.16 7.97
C TYR A 68 2.16 26.34 6.89
N VAL A 69 1.83 26.09 5.62
CA VAL A 69 2.76 26.26 4.50
C VAL A 69 3.20 27.72 4.37
N ASP A 70 2.27 28.67 4.43
CA ASP A 70 2.59 30.10 4.33
C ASP A 70 3.49 30.56 5.48
N ILE A 71 3.19 30.15 6.72
CA ILE A 71 4.01 30.48 7.89
C ILE A 71 5.41 29.85 7.81
N ILE A 72 5.53 28.63 7.30
CA ILE A 72 6.86 28.00 7.12
C ILE A 72 7.69 28.73 6.09
N ASN A 73 7.09 29.19 4.99
CA ASN A 73 7.82 29.99 4.00
C ASN A 73 8.40 31.25 4.64
N GLU A 74 7.64 31.90 5.53
CA GLU A 74 8.12 33.05 6.29
C GLU A 74 9.20 32.70 7.33
N LEU A 75 9.07 31.56 8.02
CA LEU A 75 10.13 31.06 8.92
C LEU A 75 11.41 30.65 8.16
N ASN A 76 11.30 30.15 6.94
CA ASN A 76 12.46 29.85 6.11
C ASN A 76 13.22 31.14 5.75
N HIS A 77 12.51 32.24 5.46
CA HIS A 77 13.16 33.54 5.28
C HIS A 77 13.91 34.00 6.53
N LEU A 78 13.30 33.84 7.72
CA LEU A 78 13.97 34.10 9.00
C LEU A 78 15.22 33.21 9.15
N SER A 79 15.10 31.92 8.86
CA SER A 79 16.22 30.97 8.95
C SER A 79 17.37 31.35 8.03
N THR A 80 17.10 31.68 6.76
CA THR A 80 18.12 32.06 5.79
C THR A 80 18.84 33.33 6.24
N PHE A 81 18.10 34.35 6.68
CA PHE A 81 18.69 35.59 7.18
C PHE A 81 19.61 35.36 8.39
N LEU A 82 19.20 34.50 9.33
CA LEU A 82 20.01 34.17 10.51
C LEU A 82 21.27 33.37 10.16
N VAL A 83 21.24 32.57 9.09
CA VAL A 83 22.43 31.87 8.56
C VAL A 83 23.38 32.85 7.85
N ASP A 84 22.83 33.80 7.10
CA ASP A 84 23.58 34.77 6.29
C ASP A 84 24.29 35.86 7.12
N ASP A 85 23.86 36.14 8.36
CA ASP A 85 24.49 37.07 9.34
C ASP A 85 25.88 36.58 9.87
N SER A 86 26.63 35.93 8.99
CA SER A 86 27.81 35.07 9.17
C SER A 86 29.12 35.79 9.54
N ASN A 87 29.12 37.08 9.83
CA ASN A 87 30.37 37.86 9.98
C ASN A 87 30.91 38.04 11.41
N ASN A 88 30.45 37.28 12.40
CA ASN A 88 30.84 37.51 13.82
C ASN A 88 31.59 36.33 14.47
N GLU A 89 32.71 36.60 15.14
CA GLU A 89 33.62 35.63 15.80
C GLU A 89 32.99 34.90 17.01
N ASN A 90 31.83 35.33 17.52
CA ASN A 90 31.14 34.77 18.70
C ASN A 90 29.82 34.03 18.38
N ARG A 91 29.72 33.38 17.20
CA ARG A 91 28.46 32.74 16.74
C ARG A 91 27.89 31.70 17.71
N LEU A 92 28.72 30.79 18.23
CA LEU A 92 28.26 29.69 19.06
C LEU A 92 27.55 30.18 20.33
N GLN A 93 28.14 31.17 21.01
CA GLN A 93 27.58 31.75 22.23
C GLN A 93 26.29 32.55 21.95
N ARG A 94 26.27 33.33 20.87
CA ARG A 94 25.07 34.09 20.47
C ARG A 94 23.88 33.18 20.14
N PHE A 95 24.11 32.06 19.44
CA PHE A 95 23.04 31.11 19.14
C PHE A 95 22.62 30.28 20.36
N ALA A 96 23.53 30.01 21.31
CA ALA A 96 23.14 29.46 22.61
C ALA A 96 22.23 30.42 23.38
N GLU A 97 22.56 31.72 23.40
CA GLU A 97 21.70 32.76 23.97
C GLU A 97 20.36 32.85 23.24
N PHE A 98 20.33 32.75 21.90
CA PHE A 98 19.07 32.72 21.15
C PHE A 98 18.24 31.47 21.42
N TYR A 99 18.89 30.32 21.60
CA TYR A 99 18.21 29.08 21.97
C TYR A 99 17.51 29.20 23.33
N GLU A 100 18.09 29.97 24.26
CA GLU A 100 17.46 30.32 25.53
C GLU A 100 16.38 31.40 25.35
N VAL A 101 16.66 32.46 24.59
CA VAL A 101 15.77 33.62 24.44
C VAL A 101 14.43 33.24 23.82
N VAL A 102 14.42 32.37 22.82
CA VAL A 102 13.16 31.91 22.19
C VAL A 102 12.29 31.09 23.14
N GLN A 103 12.86 30.53 24.22
CA GLN A 103 12.10 29.79 25.23
C GLN A 103 11.28 30.69 26.16
N TYR A 104 11.62 31.98 26.26
CA TYR A 104 10.83 32.97 27.02
C TYR A 104 9.49 33.30 26.36
N ALA A 105 9.22 32.84 25.14
CA ALA A 105 7.90 32.93 24.54
C ALA A 105 6.86 32.19 25.40
N GLY A 106 5.88 32.93 25.94
CA GLY A 106 4.90 32.38 26.87
C GLY A 106 3.97 31.31 26.28
N ASN A 107 3.71 31.37 24.98
CA ASN A 107 2.88 30.38 24.28
C ASN A 107 3.74 29.23 23.72
N ILE A 108 3.34 27.99 24.02
CA ILE A 108 4.12 26.80 23.65
C ILE A 108 4.29 26.60 22.13
N VAL A 109 3.27 26.89 21.32
CA VAL A 109 3.33 26.67 19.86
C VAL A 109 4.37 27.60 19.22
N PRO A 110 4.27 28.94 19.34
CA PRO A 110 5.32 29.85 18.86
C PRO A 110 6.71 29.51 19.39
N ARG A 111 6.80 29.19 20.70
CA ARG A 111 8.05 28.81 21.34
C ARG A 111 8.74 27.64 20.64
N LEU A 112 8.02 26.55 20.41
CA LEU A 112 8.62 25.34 19.83
C LEU A 112 8.98 25.50 18.36
N TYR A 113 8.18 26.22 17.57
CA TYR A 113 8.56 26.52 16.19
C TYR A 113 9.85 27.34 16.13
N LEU A 114 9.96 28.41 16.91
CA LEU A 114 11.19 29.21 16.99
C LEU A 114 12.36 28.41 17.56
N LEU A 115 12.12 27.55 18.57
CA LEU A 115 13.12 26.67 19.15
C LEU A 115 13.68 25.69 18.11
N ILE A 116 12.84 25.11 17.27
CA ILE A 116 13.27 24.23 16.17
C ILE A 116 14.09 25.03 15.15
N THR A 117 13.60 26.21 14.71
CA THR A 117 14.32 27.03 13.72
C THR A 117 15.71 27.44 14.23
N VAL A 118 15.80 27.95 15.45
CA VAL A 118 17.08 28.35 16.07
C VAL A 118 17.94 27.12 16.39
N GLY A 119 17.34 26.04 16.89
CA GLY A 119 18.03 24.80 17.21
C GLY A 119 18.68 24.13 16.00
N VAL A 120 18.01 24.16 14.84
CA VAL A 120 18.54 23.65 13.56
C VAL A 120 19.73 24.49 13.08
N ILE A 121 19.69 25.81 13.27
CA ILE A 121 20.83 26.69 12.96
C ILE A 121 21.98 26.44 13.93
N TYR A 122 21.67 26.30 15.23
CA TYR A 122 22.66 25.99 16.26
C TYR A 122 23.34 24.63 16.00
N PHE A 123 22.57 23.63 15.55
CA PHE A 123 23.05 22.31 15.16
C PHE A 123 24.06 22.36 13.99
N LYS A 124 23.88 23.26 13.04
CA LYS A 124 24.81 23.45 11.90
C LYS A 124 26.17 24.02 12.31
N MET A 125 26.29 24.61 13.50
CA MET A 125 27.53 25.25 13.95
C MET A 125 28.56 24.21 14.41
N GLU A 126 29.84 24.45 14.11
CA GLU A 126 30.94 23.62 14.58
C GLU A 126 31.10 23.75 16.11
N GLY A 127 31.19 22.61 16.82
CA GLY A 127 31.33 22.57 18.28
C GLY A 127 30.01 22.59 19.08
N ALA A 128 28.85 22.61 18.43
CA ALA A 128 27.56 22.49 19.12
C ALA A 128 27.30 21.05 19.62
N PRO A 129 26.62 20.87 20.77
CA PRO A 129 26.26 19.56 21.30
C PRO A 129 25.09 18.94 20.52
N LYS A 130 25.38 18.43 19.31
CA LYS A 130 24.41 17.92 18.34
C LYS A 130 23.43 16.89 18.91
N LYS A 131 23.95 15.91 19.67
CA LYS A 131 23.16 14.84 20.31
C LYS A 131 22.16 15.38 21.34
N GLU A 132 22.61 16.31 22.18
CA GLU A 132 21.77 16.90 23.23
C GLU A 132 20.66 17.77 22.61
N ILE A 133 20.98 18.54 21.56
CA ILE A 133 19.99 19.37 20.86
C ILE A 133 18.90 18.50 20.22
N LEU A 134 19.26 17.42 19.52
CA LEU A 134 18.29 16.52 18.89
C LEU A 134 17.37 15.88 19.94
N LYS A 135 17.93 15.41 21.04
CA LYS A 135 17.17 14.82 22.14
C LYS A 135 16.24 15.83 22.80
N ASP A 136 16.74 17.02 23.11
CA ASP A 136 15.96 18.11 23.70
C ASP A 136 14.81 18.54 22.79
N LEU A 137 15.05 18.74 21.49
CA LEU A 137 14.00 19.13 20.53
C LEU A 137 12.86 18.08 20.45
N VAL A 138 13.18 16.79 20.49
CA VAL A 138 12.14 15.72 20.48
C VAL A 138 11.39 15.64 21.79
N GLU A 139 12.09 15.77 22.93
CA GLU A 139 11.51 15.73 24.26
C GLU A 139 10.61 16.95 24.53
N MET A 140 11.05 18.15 24.18
CA MET A 140 10.29 19.39 24.33
C MET A 140 9.02 19.42 23.47
N ASN A 141 9.06 18.77 22.30
CA ASN A 141 7.88 18.58 21.45
C ASN A 141 6.81 17.65 22.07
N ARG A 142 7.10 16.92 23.16
CA ARG A 142 6.07 16.22 23.94
C ARG A 142 5.09 17.18 24.63
N GLY A 143 5.44 18.47 24.78
CA GLY A 143 4.54 19.45 25.38
C GLY A 143 3.27 19.74 24.58
N VAL A 144 3.24 19.46 23.27
CA VAL A 144 2.07 19.71 22.41
C VAL A 144 1.27 18.42 22.19
N GLN A 145 0.22 18.25 22.99
CA GLN A 145 -0.65 17.08 22.95
C GLN A 145 -1.90 17.25 22.04
N ASN A 146 -2.10 18.43 21.46
CA ASN A 146 -3.16 18.63 20.47
C ASN A 146 -2.81 17.87 19.18
N PRO A 147 -3.69 16.99 18.65
CA PRO A 147 -3.36 16.14 17.51
C PRO A 147 -2.89 16.88 16.26
N ILE A 148 -3.66 17.85 15.77
CA ILE A 148 -3.36 18.56 14.52
C ILE A 148 -2.07 19.37 14.69
N ARG A 149 -2.00 20.20 15.75
CA ARG A 149 -0.85 21.08 15.98
C ARG A 149 0.43 20.29 16.24
N GLY A 150 0.34 19.20 16.99
CA GLY A 150 1.47 18.33 17.30
C GLY A 150 1.98 17.59 16.07
N LEU A 151 1.09 17.09 15.19
CA LEU A 151 1.48 16.46 13.93
C LEU A 151 2.24 17.42 13.01
N PHE A 152 1.72 18.63 12.83
CA PHE A 152 2.39 19.64 11.99
C PHE A 152 3.71 20.12 12.58
N LEU A 153 3.77 20.34 13.90
CA LEU A 153 5.02 20.72 14.59
C LEU A 153 6.10 19.65 14.46
N ARG A 154 5.73 18.37 14.66
CA ARG A 154 6.66 17.25 14.52
C ARG A 154 7.08 16.99 13.07
N ASN A 155 6.17 17.22 12.12
CA ASN A 155 6.52 17.19 10.70
C ASN A 155 7.48 18.34 10.32
N TYR A 156 7.30 19.53 10.90
CA TYR A 156 8.24 20.64 10.73
C TYR A 156 9.62 20.28 11.28
N LEU A 157 9.71 19.72 12.50
CA LEU A 157 10.96 19.21 13.07
C LEU A 157 11.66 18.23 12.10
N LEU A 158 10.93 17.25 11.60
CA LEU A 158 11.47 16.23 10.70
C LEU A 158 11.91 16.81 9.34
N THR A 159 11.26 17.87 8.88
CA THR A 159 11.62 18.56 7.64
C THR A 159 12.90 19.38 7.82
N CYS A 160 13.02 20.13 8.93
CA CYS A 160 14.20 20.95 9.20
C CYS A 160 15.44 20.14 9.54
N THR A 161 15.28 18.93 10.09
CA THR A 161 16.39 18.05 10.48
C THR A 161 16.86 17.13 9.35
N LYS A 162 16.17 17.09 8.20
CA LYS A 162 16.44 16.14 7.10
C LYS A 162 17.92 16.00 6.73
N GLU A 163 18.60 17.11 6.48
CA GLU A 163 20.01 17.12 6.01
C GLU A 163 21.02 17.12 7.15
N LEU A 164 20.55 17.07 8.40
CA LEU A 164 21.34 17.27 9.61
C LEU A 164 21.42 16.03 10.48
N LEU A 165 20.64 14.99 10.18
CA LEU A 165 20.67 13.76 10.96
C LEU A 165 22.06 13.11 10.88
N PRO A 166 22.61 12.64 12.01
CA PRO A 166 23.89 11.95 12.00
C PRO A 166 23.79 10.65 11.19
N ASP A 167 24.61 10.53 10.16
CA ASP A 167 24.69 9.35 9.29
C ASP A 167 26.14 8.86 9.22
N THR A 168 26.74 8.64 10.39
CA THR A 168 28.08 8.03 10.53
C THR A 168 27.96 6.61 11.04
N THR A 169 28.94 5.76 10.70
CA THR A 169 28.95 4.34 11.06
C THR A 169 28.68 4.11 12.56
N PRO A 170 27.93 3.06 12.92
CA PRO A 170 27.47 2.83 14.29
C PRO A 170 28.60 2.58 15.30
N ASP A 171 29.81 2.19 14.85
CA ASP A 171 30.94 1.81 15.72
C ASP A 171 31.78 3.00 16.24
N ASP A 172 31.45 4.24 15.90
CA ASP A 172 32.18 5.43 16.34
C ASP A 172 31.47 6.16 17.50
N ASP A 173 31.32 5.46 18.64
CA ASP A 173 30.78 6.01 19.90
C ASP A 173 31.59 7.21 20.44
N SER A 174 32.80 7.45 19.89
CA SER A 174 33.67 8.57 20.26
C SER A 174 33.30 9.88 19.57
N ASN A 175 32.41 9.84 18.57
CA ASN A 175 32.05 10.99 17.77
C ASN A 175 31.08 11.93 18.52
N PRO A 176 31.48 13.17 18.86
CA PRO A 176 30.61 14.14 19.53
C PRO A 176 29.42 14.60 18.65
N ALA A 177 29.43 14.27 17.35
CA ALA A 177 28.36 14.61 16.42
C ALA A 177 27.17 13.63 16.42
N GLY A 178 27.29 12.46 17.08
CA GLY A 178 26.27 11.39 17.11
C GLY A 178 26.41 10.38 15.96
N THR A 179 25.77 9.22 16.13
CA THR A 179 25.80 8.10 15.18
C THR A 179 24.43 7.87 14.53
N VAL A 180 24.35 6.97 13.54
CA VAL A 180 23.07 6.56 12.93
C VAL A 180 22.09 6.03 14.00
N ASN A 181 22.57 5.43 15.07
CA ASN A 181 21.72 4.97 16.19
C ASN A 181 20.95 6.14 16.82
N ASP A 182 21.60 7.28 17.01
CA ASP A 182 20.96 8.48 17.58
C ASP A 182 19.90 9.04 16.60
N ALA A 183 20.17 8.99 15.29
CA ALA A 183 19.20 9.38 14.26
C ALA A 183 17.98 8.45 14.24
N VAL A 184 18.21 7.13 14.33
CA VAL A 184 17.13 6.13 14.41
C VAL A 184 16.30 6.32 15.68
N GLU A 185 16.92 6.47 16.84
CA GLU A 185 16.20 6.73 18.10
C GLU A 185 15.35 8.01 18.01
N PHE A 186 15.94 9.09 17.48
CA PHE A 186 15.24 10.35 17.25
C PHE A 186 14.00 10.18 16.36
N ILE A 187 14.13 9.53 15.20
CA ILE A 187 13.00 9.35 14.28
C ILE A 187 11.97 8.39 14.89
N MET A 188 12.39 7.32 15.56
CA MET A 188 11.47 6.34 16.17
C MET A 188 10.64 6.95 17.30
N VAL A 189 11.24 7.78 18.16
CA VAL A 189 10.49 8.51 19.19
C VAL A 189 9.51 9.49 18.53
N ASN A 190 9.93 10.21 17.49
CA ASN A 190 9.05 11.13 16.77
C ASN A 190 7.87 10.39 16.10
N PHE A 191 8.14 9.25 15.47
CA PHE A 191 7.17 8.37 14.85
C PHE A 191 6.13 7.86 15.86
N SER A 192 6.57 7.31 17.00
CA SER A 192 5.68 6.83 18.08
C SER A 192 4.74 7.95 18.54
N GLU A 193 5.28 9.15 18.80
CA GLU A 193 4.45 10.28 19.25
C GLU A 193 3.50 10.79 18.16
N MET A 194 3.94 10.85 16.89
CA MET A 194 3.05 11.20 15.78
C MET A 194 1.94 10.17 15.58
N ASN A 195 2.24 8.87 15.68
CA ASN A 195 1.23 7.81 15.61
C ASN A 195 0.20 7.95 16.73
N LYS A 196 0.64 8.17 17.98
CA LYS A 196 -0.27 8.41 19.13
C LYS A 196 -1.16 9.62 18.91
N LEU A 197 -0.62 10.74 18.41
CA LEU A 197 -1.41 11.94 18.10
C LEU A 197 -2.42 11.67 16.99
N TRP A 198 -2.02 10.95 15.95
CA TRP A 198 -2.88 10.60 14.83
C TRP A 198 -4.02 9.65 15.21
N VAL A 199 -3.76 8.65 16.06
CA VAL A 199 -4.79 7.78 16.64
C VAL A 199 -5.71 8.58 17.57
N ARG A 200 -5.17 9.51 18.36
CA ARG A 200 -5.96 10.40 19.22
C ARG A 200 -6.96 11.25 18.44
N MET A 201 -6.68 11.60 17.18
CA MET A 201 -7.66 12.29 16.32
C MET A 201 -8.97 11.53 16.19
N GLN A 202 -8.95 10.19 16.22
CA GLN A 202 -10.17 9.39 16.09
C GLN A 202 -11.18 9.69 17.21
N TYR A 203 -10.66 9.90 18.42
CA TYR A 203 -11.43 10.12 19.64
C TYR A 203 -11.60 11.61 20.00
N ALA A 204 -11.04 12.52 19.19
CA ALA A 204 -11.15 13.96 19.44
C ALA A 204 -12.49 14.50 18.91
N GLY A 205 -13.38 14.94 19.81
CA GLY A 205 -14.62 15.62 19.45
C GLY A 205 -15.87 14.72 19.42
N PRO A 206 -17.03 15.26 18.99
CA PRO A 206 -18.33 14.56 19.05
C PRO A 206 -18.40 13.31 18.17
N SER A 207 -19.12 12.28 18.60
CA SER A 207 -19.26 11.02 17.84
C SER A 207 -19.93 11.21 16.47
N LYS A 208 -20.74 12.26 16.30
CA LYS A 208 -21.43 12.59 15.04
C LYS A 208 -20.45 12.89 13.89
N ASP A 209 -19.28 13.45 14.20
CA ASP A 209 -18.30 13.86 13.19
C ASP A 209 -17.26 12.78 12.89
N ARG A 210 -17.52 11.52 13.28
CA ARG A 210 -16.58 10.39 13.14
C ARG A 210 -16.14 10.19 11.68
N GLU A 211 -17.07 10.13 10.73
CA GLU A 211 -16.75 9.93 9.31
C GLU A 211 -15.90 11.09 8.75
N LYS A 212 -16.20 12.33 9.13
CA LYS A 212 -15.42 13.50 8.76
C LYS A 212 -13.99 13.39 9.28
N ARG A 213 -13.81 12.96 10.54
CA ARG A 213 -12.48 12.73 11.13
C ARG A 213 -11.72 11.59 10.45
N GLU A 214 -12.39 10.50 10.10
CA GLU A 214 -11.74 9.40 9.37
C GLU A 214 -11.22 9.86 8.00
N LYS A 215 -11.98 10.71 7.29
CA LYS A 215 -11.52 11.34 6.04
C LYS A 215 -10.32 12.27 6.28
N GLU A 216 -10.40 13.16 7.25
CA GLU A 216 -9.30 14.07 7.62
C GLU A 216 -8.05 13.31 8.08
N ARG A 217 -8.19 12.21 8.82
CA ARG A 217 -7.09 11.34 9.24
C ARG A 217 -6.42 10.67 8.06
N ARG A 218 -7.17 10.21 7.06
CA ARG A 218 -6.61 9.66 5.80
C ARG A 218 -5.80 10.69 5.02
N GLU A 219 -6.19 11.97 5.06
CA GLU A 219 -5.40 13.04 4.43
C GLU A 219 -4.08 13.29 5.17
N LEU A 220 -4.10 13.28 6.51
CA LEU A 220 -2.91 13.54 7.33
C LEU A 220 -1.97 12.33 7.50
N ARG A 221 -2.35 11.12 7.04
CA ARG A 221 -1.54 9.91 7.19
C ARG A 221 -0.11 10.05 6.68
N ILE A 222 0.07 10.82 5.60
CA ILE A 222 1.36 11.10 4.95
C ILE A 222 2.35 11.76 5.92
N LEU A 223 1.87 12.58 6.87
CA LEU A 223 2.74 13.21 7.87
C LEU A 223 3.40 12.16 8.77
N VAL A 224 2.68 11.11 9.13
CA VAL A 224 3.23 10.01 9.95
C VAL A 224 4.19 9.17 9.12
N GLY A 225 3.79 8.80 7.88
CA GLY A 225 4.62 7.99 6.99
C GLY A 225 5.93 8.66 6.56
N THR A 226 6.00 10.00 6.58
CA THR A 226 7.24 10.74 6.32
C THR A 226 8.37 10.33 7.26
N ASN A 227 8.07 9.92 8.50
CA ASN A 227 9.10 9.39 9.43
C ASN A 227 9.74 8.11 8.89
N LEU A 228 8.94 7.18 8.35
CA LEU A 228 9.44 5.93 7.78
C LEU A 228 10.28 6.22 6.54
N VAL A 229 9.82 7.14 5.69
CA VAL A 229 10.59 7.59 4.52
C VAL A 229 11.94 8.16 4.94
N ARG A 230 12.02 8.92 6.05
CA ARG A 230 13.31 9.40 6.57
C ARG A 230 14.21 8.27 7.04
N LEU A 231 13.67 7.23 7.69
CA LEU A 231 14.48 6.06 8.07
C LEU A 231 15.08 5.37 6.86
N SER A 232 14.31 5.20 5.78
CA SER A 232 14.82 4.59 4.53
C SER A 232 15.88 5.42 3.79
N GLN A 233 15.99 6.71 4.11
CA GLN A 233 16.95 7.63 3.49
C GLN A 233 18.31 7.64 4.19
N LEU A 234 18.45 6.95 5.33
CA LEU A 234 19.73 6.84 6.04
C LEU A 234 20.63 5.84 5.31
N GLU A 235 21.78 6.29 4.83
CA GLU A 235 22.69 5.48 4.01
C GLU A 235 23.35 4.36 4.81
N ASN A 236 23.68 4.62 6.08
CA ASN A 236 24.33 3.64 6.95
C ASN A 236 23.34 2.84 7.82
N LEU A 237 22.06 2.79 7.44
CA LEU A 237 21.09 1.90 8.09
C LEU A 237 21.37 0.44 7.69
N THR A 238 22.11 -0.27 8.54
CA THR A 238 22.43 -1.69 8.32
C THR A 238 21.19 -2.59 8.45
N PHE A 239 21.22 -3.73 7.76
CA PHE A 239 20.17 -4.75 7.87
C PHE A 239 19.95 -5.23 9.33
N ASP A 240 21.01 -5.39 10.11
CA ASP A 240 20.92 -5.83 11.51
C ASP A 240 20.16 -4.80 12.38
N MET A 241 20.41 -3.51 12.15
CA MET A 241 19.67 -2.43 12.82
C MET A 241 18.20 -2.41 12.40
N TYR A 242 17.93 -2.66 11.11
CA TYR A 242 16.56 -2.75 10.63
C TYR A 242 15.80 -3.90 11.30
N GLN A 243 16.37 -5.12 11.27
CA GLN A 243 15.72 -6.33 11.82
C GLN A 243 15.54 -6.26 13.34
N LYS A 244 16.53 -5.74 14.08
CA LYS A 244 16.49 -5.77 15.56
C LYS A 244 15.83 -4.56 16.21
N ILE A 245 15.87 -3.40 15.56
CA ILE A 245 15.47 -2.13 16.18
C ILE A 245 14.31 -1.49 15.42
N VAL A 246 14.48 -1.22 14.12
CA VAL A 246 13.54 -0.42 13.35
C VAL A 246 12.22 -1.16 13.13
N LEU A 247 12.27 -2.35 12.53
CA LEU A 247 11.07 -3.11 12.20
C LEU A 247 10.27 -3.50 13.47
N PRO A 248 10.87 -4.09 14.52
CA PRO A 248 10.14 -4.41 15.74
C PRO A 248 9.50 -3.17 16.38
N GLY A 249 10.21 -2.03 16.40
CA GLY A 249 9.66 -0.78 16.92
C GLY A 249 8.48 -0.24 16.10
N ILE A 250 8.49 -0.40 14.77
CA ILE A 250 7.37 0.00 13.92
C ILE A 250 6.18 -0.95 14.13
N LEU A 251 6.42 -2.26 14.13
CA LEU A 251 5.39 -3.28 14.31
C LEU A 251 4.73 -3.17 15.69
N GLU A 252 5.49 -2.90 16.75
CA GLU A 252 4.96 -2.65 18.09
C GLU A 252 3.96 -1.47 18.07
N GLN A 253 4.31 -0.37 17.40
CA GLN A 253 3.41 0.79 17.29
C GLN A 253 2.18 0.51 16.40
N ALA A 254 2.31 -0.35 15.39
CA ALA A 254 1.20 -0.76 14.53
C ALA A 254 0.23 -1.68 15.29
N VAL A 255 0.72 -2.72 15.98
CA VAL A 255 -0.14 -3.66 16.72
C VAL A 255 -0.78 -2.97 17.93
N SER A 256 0.00 -2.19 18.70
CA SER A 256 -0.48 -1.56 19.94
C SER A 256 -1.55 -0.49 19.74
N CYS A 257 -1.64 0.14 18.55
CA CYS A 257 -2.58 1.24 18.33
C CYS A 257 -4.04 0.79 18.24
N LYS A 258 -4.30 -0.49 17.92
CA LYS A 258 -5.63 -1.13 17.85
C LYS A 258 -6.66 -0.38 16.99
N GLU A 259 -6.20 0.40 16.02
CA GLU A 259 -7.05 1.24 15.17
C GLU A 259 -6.83 0.90 13.69
N ALA A 260 -7.92 0.61 12.97
CA ALA A 260 -7.85 -0.03 11.67
C ALA A 260 -7.17 0.84 10.59
N ILE A 261 -7.48 2.14 10.50
CA ILE A 261 -6.92 3.04 9.48
C ILE A 261 -5.41 3.19 9.67
N SER A 262 -4.97 3.34 10.92
CA SER A 262 -3.56 3.45 11.28
C SER A 262 -2.80 2.17 11.03
N GLN A 263 -3.36 1.02 11.41
CA GLN A 263 -2.76 -0.29 11.13
C GLN A 263 -2.60 -0.54 9.63
N GLU A 264 -3.67 -0.35 8.85
CA GLU A 264 -3.64 -0.55 7.40
C GLU A 264 -2.57 0.31 6.74
N TYR A 265 -2.58 1.62 7.03
CA TYR A 265 -1.62 2.54 6.42
C TYR A 265 -0.17 2.28 6.85
N LEU A 266 0.09 2.01 8.14
CA LEU A 266 1.46 1.80 8.61
C LEU A 266 2.07 0.53 8.00
N MET A 267 1.29 -0.55 7.91
CA MET A 267 1.76 -1.80 7.30
C MET A 267 2.02 -1.62 5.80
N GLU A 268 1.12 -0.95 5.08
CA GLU A 268 1.36 -0.59 3.68
C GLU A 268 2.57 0.32 3.50
N CYS A 269 2.79 1.26 4.42
CA CYS A 269 3.90 2.19 4.36
C CYS A 269 5.25 1.49 4.59
N VAL A 270 5.32 0.52 5.51
CA VAL A 270 6.50 -0.36 5.65
C VAL A 270 6.80 -1.07 4.34
N ILE A 271 5.78 -1.71 3.74
CA ILE A 271 5.94 -2.42 2.46
C ILE A 271 6.42 -1.48 1.36
N GLN A 272 5.95 -0.23 1.29
CA GLN A 272 6.32 0.71 0.22
C GLN A 272 7.70 1.36 0.40
N VAL A 273 8.10 1.60 1.63
CA VAL A 273 9.25 2.48 1.94
C VAL A 273 10.57 1.72 2.01
N PHE A 274 10.58 0.53 2.60
CA PHE A 274 11.81 -0.25 2.79
C PHE A 274 12.12 -1.13 1.56
N PRO A 275 13.40 -1.48 1.31
CA PRO A 275 13.81 -2.28 0.17
C PRO A 275 13.38 -3.74 0.28
N ASP A 276 13.35 -4.43 -0.86
CA ASP A 276 12.86 -5.82 -0.98
C ASP A 276 13.72 -6.84 -0.23
N ASP A 277 15.04 -6.65 -0.19
CA ASP A 277 15.98 -7.52 0.54
C ASP A 277 15.65 -7.57 2.04
N TYR A 278 15.18 -6.45 2.59
CA TYR A 278 14.79 -6.35 3.99
C TYR A 278 13.49 -7.11 4.22
N HIS A 279 12.52 -6.94 3.31
CA HIS A 279 11.25 -7.67 3.38
C HIS A 279 11.47 -9.18 3.33
N LEU A 280 12.28 -9.69 2.39
CA LEU A 280 12.57 -11.12 2.23
C LEU A 280 13.12 -11.75 3.53
N SER A 281 13.99 -11.02 4.22
CA SER A 281 14.63 -11.51 5.43
C SER A 281 13.75 -11.36 6.69
N THR A 282 12.72 -10.50 6.64
CA THR A 282 11.83 -10.23 7.77
C THR A 282 10.35 -10.60 7.51
N LEU A 283 10.10 -11.52 6.57
CA LEU A 283 8.74 -11.91 6.19
C LEU A 283 7.98 -12.52 7.36
N HIS A 284 8.65 -13.35 8.17
CA HIS A 284 8.02 -14.05 9.27
C HIS A 284 7.54 -13.06 10.34
N GLU A 285 8.41 -12.14 10.78
CA GLU A 285 8.04 -11.14 11.80
C GLU A 285 6.91 -10.22 11.28
N PHE A 286 6.94 -9.85 10.01
CA PHE A 286 5.90 -9.00 9.42
C PHE A 286 4.55 -9.73 9.30
N LEU A 287 4.53 -10.99 8.85
CA LEU A 287 3.31 -11.78 8.69
C LEU A 287 2.71 -12.21 10.03
N GLU A 288 3.53 -12.46 11.05
CA GLU A 288 3.05 -12.66 12.42
C GLU A 288 2.37 -11.40 12.95
N ALA A 289 2.97 -10.22 12.76
CA ALA A 289 2.34 -8.96 13.13
C ALA A 289 1.02 -8.71 12.39
N CYS A 290 0.90 -9.15 11.12
CA CYS A 290 -0.37 -9.11 10.37
C CYS A 290 -1.49 -9.92 11.04
N ALA A 291 -1.16 -11.05 11.69
CA ALA A 291 -2.15 -11.88 12.38
C ALA A 291 -2.70 -11.21 13.66
N GLU A 292 -1.94 -10.29 14.27
CA GLU A 292 -2.34 -9.55 15.49
C GLU A 292 -3.13 -8.25 15.19
N LEU A 293 -3.35 -7.91 13.92
CA LEU A 293 -4.07 -6.71 13.53
C LEU A 293 -5.56 -6.78 13.87
N ASN A 294 -6.18 -5.61 14.05
CA ASN A 294 -7.61 -5.49 14.30
C ASN A 294 -8.41 -6.14 13.14
N PRO A 295 -9.47 -6.93 13.43
CA PRO A 295 -10.33 -7.55 12.41
C PRO A 295 -10.86 -6.60 11.34
N ASP A 296 -11.10 -5.33 11.69
CA ASP A 296 -11.60 -4.29 10.77
C ASP A 296 -10.57 -3.87 9.70
N VAL A 297 -9.29 -4.24 9.85
CA VAL A 297 -8.22 -3.95 8.88
C VAL A 297 -8.42 -4.79 7.62
N GLN A 298 -8.34 -4.16 6.45
CA GLN A 298 -8.39 -4.83 5.15
C GLN A 298 -7.04 -5.52 4.83
N ILE A 299 -6.75 -6.65 5.51
CA ILE A 299 -5.48 -7.39 5.34
C ILE A 299 -5.22 -7.80 3.89
N LYS A 300 -6.26 -8.05 3.09
CA LYS A 300 -6.10 -8.36 1.67
C LYS A 300 -5.28 -7.29 0.94
N ASN A 301 -5.44 -6.01 1.27
CA ASN A 301 -4.72 -4.91 0.62
C ASN A 301 -3.23 -4.98 0.97
N ILE A 302 -2.93 -5.23 2.25
CA ILE A 302 -1.55 -5.38 2.76
C ILE A 302 -0.85 -6.58 2.12
N LEU A 303 -1.48 -7.77 2.15
CA LEU A 303 -0.89 -8.98 1.58
C LEU A 303 -0.74 -8.87 0.06
N ASN A 304 -1.73 -8.32 -0.64
CA ASN A 304 -1.63 -8.11 -2.08
C ASN A 304 -0.50 -7.15 -2.43
N ALA A 305 -0.36 -6.03 -1.70
CA ALA A 305 0.73 -5.08 -1.93
C ALA A 305 2.11 -5.70 -1.72
N LEU A 306 2.28 -6.53 -0.68
CA LEU A 306 3.54 -7.24 -0.42
C LEU A 306 3.84 -8.28 -1.50
N ILE A 307 2.85 -9.11 -1.85
CA ILE A 307 3.01 -10.15 -2.87
C ILE A 307 3.30 -9.54 -4.24
N GLU A 308 2.56 -8.51 -4.65
CA GLU A 308 2.75 -7.84 -5.95
C GLU A 308 4.15 -7.23 -6.03
N ARG A 309 4.61 -6.60 -4.95
CA ARG A 309 5.95 -6.03 -4.87
C ARG A 309 7.04 -7.11 -5.03
N LEU A 310 6.94 -8.22 -4.30
CA LEU A 310 7.90 -9.33 -4.39
C LEU A 310 7.84 -10.05 -5.74
N ALA A 311 6.64 -10.16 -6.34
CA ALA A 311 6.48 -10.75 -7.66
C ALA A 311 7.13 -9.89 -8.76
N ILE A 312 7.12 -8.56 -8.62
CA ILE A 312 7.86 -7.66 -9.52
C ILE A 312 9.37 -7.83 -9.32
N TYR A 313 9.83 -7.87 -8.07
CA TYR A 313 11.24 -8.09 -7.73
C TYR A 313 11.78 -9.41 -8.29
N ALA A 314 10.97 -10.48 -8.28
CA ALA A 314 11.30 -11.79 -8.84
C ALA A 314 11.59 -11.77 -10.34
N VAL A 315 10.90 -10.92 -11.09
CA VAL A 315 10.97 -10.86 -12.56
C VAL A 315 12.00 -9.83 -13.04
N GLN A 316 12.48 -8.96 -12.15
CA GLN A 316 13.39 -7.87 -12.51
C GLN A 316 14.81 -8.37 -12.80
N GLU A 317 15.26 -8.21 -14.05
CA GLU A 317 16.56 -8.72 -14.54
C GLU A 317 17.79 -8.11 -13.84
N ASP A 318 17.68 -6.90 -13.29
CA ASP A 318 18.77 -6.18 -12.60
C ASP A 318 18.89 -6.53 -11.10
N SER A 319 17.99 -7.36 -10.58
CA SER A 319 17.97 -7.74 -9.15
C SER A 319 18.64 -9.11 -8.95
N PRO A 320 19.21 -9.39 -7.76
CA PRO A 320 19.79 -10.70 -7.45
C PRO A 320 18.75 -11.85 -7.45
N GLY A 321 17.47 -11.52 -7.64
CA GLY A 321 16.36 -12.46 -7.64
C GLY A 321 15.98 -12.90 -6.23
N ILE A 322 14.98 -13.77 -6.14
CA ILE A 322 14.60 -14.37 -4.86
C ILE A 322 15.65 -15.45 -4.52
N PRO A 323 16.29 -15.38 -3.34
CA PRO A 323 17.19 -16.44 -2.89
C PRO A 323 16.48 -17.81 -2.76
N ASP A 324 17.11 -18.87 -3.27
CA ASP A 324 16.54 -20.24 -3.29
C ASP A 324 16.28 -20.81 -1.87
N ASP A 325 16.97 -20.28 -0.86
CA ASP A 325 16.79 -20.61 0.55
C ASP A 325 15.48 -20.07 1.12
N VAL A 326 14.87 -19.06 0.50
CA VAL A 326 13.59 -18.50 0.92
C VAL A 326 12.45 -19.13 0.14
N GLN A 327 11.79 -20.12 0.76
CA GLN A 327 10.59 -20.76 0.21
C GLN A 327 9.35 -19.85 0.36
N LEU A 328 9.29 -18.75 -0.41
CA LEU A 328 8.24 -17.73 -0.31
C LEU A 328 6.83 -18.31 -0.34
N PHE A 329 6.56 -19.22 -1.26
CA PHE A 329 5.23 -19.80 -1.42
C PHE A 329 4.76 -20.52 -0.15
N GLU A 330 5.63 -21.31 0.48
CA GLU A 330 5.29 -22.07 1.68
C GLU A 330 5.05 -21.14 2.88
N ILE A 331 5.89 -20.11 3.02
CA ILE A 331 5.75 -19.07 4.06
C ILE A 331 4.40 -18.36 3.89
N PHE A 332 4.13 -17.81 2.70
CA PHE A 332 2.88 -17.10 2.44
C PHE A 332 1.65 -17.99 2.56
N SER A 333 1.71 -19.26 2.11
CA SER A 333 0.60 -20.20 2.24
C SER A 333 0.28 -20.51 3.71
N LEU A 334 1.31 -20.78 4.52
CA LEU A 334 1.16 -21.04 5.95
C LEU A 334 0.58 -19.83 6.69
N HIS A 335 1.17 -18.65 6.49
CA HIS A 335 0.72 -17.44 7.18
C HIS A 335 -0.63 -16.94 6.68
N ALA A 336 -0.95 -17.07 5.39
CA ALA A 336 -2.30 -16.78 4.89
C ALA A 336 -3.34 -17.69 5.55
N GLY A 337 -3.04 -18.98 5.70
CA GLY A 337 -3.88 -19.91 6.46
C GLY A 337 -4.07 -19.48 7.92
N ASN A 338 -3.00 -19.08 8.60
CA ASN A 338 -3.05 -18.59 9.98
C ASN A 338 -3.87 -17.30 10.12
N VAL A 339 -3.70 -16.35 9.19
CA VAL A 339 -4.43 -15.08 9.17
C VAL A 339 -5.93 -15.29 8.90
N ILE A 340 -6.28 -16.21 7.99
CA ILE A 340 -7.67 -16.59 7.73
C ILE A 340 -8.26 -17.28 8.97
N GLY A 341 -7.51 -18.18 9.61
CA GLY A 341 -7.94 -18.90 10.81
C GLY A 341 -8.09 -18.01 12.05
N ALA A 342 -7.27 -16.98 12.19
CA ALA A 342 -7.34 -16.02 13.30
C ALA A 342 -8.55 -15.08 13.21
N ARG A 343 -9.16 -14.94 12.03
CA ARG A 343 -10.28 -14.01 11.78
C ARG A 343 -11.60 -14.74 11.65
N GLU A 344 -12.42 -14.68 12.70
CA GLU A 344 -13.72 -15.38 12.76
C GLU A 344 -14.76 -14.89 11.72
N ASN A 345 -14.67 -13.64 11.23
CA ASN A 345 -15.67 -13.02 10.35
C ASN A 345 -15.06 -12.40 9.07
N MET A 346 -14.15 -13.09 8.39
CA MET A 346 -13.64 -12.62 7.09
C MET A 346 -14.67 -12.87 5.96
N PRO A 347 -14.97 -11.88 5.10
CA PRO A 347 -15.83 -12.11 3.95
C PRO A 347 -15.22 -13.13 2.97
N PRO A 348 -16.04 -14.00 2.33
CA PRO A 348 -15.55 -14.95 1.32
C PRO A 348 -14.79 -14.26 0.18
N GLU A 349 -15.22 -13.07 -0.23
CA GLU A 349 -14.57 -12.29 -1.28
C GLU A 349 -13.12 -11.90 -0.93
N ASP A 350 -12.84 -11.65 0.35
CA ASP A 350 -11.51 -11.27 0.82
C ASP A 350 -10.58 -12.48 0.88
N ILE A 351 -11.12 -13.65 1.25
CA ILE A 351 -10.39 -14.92 1.19
C ILE A 351 -10.00 -15.22 -0.26
N ILE A 352 -10.94 -15.12 -1.20
CA ILE A 352 -10.66 -15.33 -2.63
C ILE A 352 -9.61 -14.33 -3.14
N ALA A 353 -9.67 -13.06 -2.72
CA ALA A 353 -8.68 -12.06 -3.11
C ALA A 353 -7.26 -12.41 -2.64
N ILE A 354 -7.10 -12.95 -1.43
CA ILE A 354 -5.81 -13.45 -0.92
C ILE A 354 -5.36 -14.68 -1.71
N GLN A 355 -6.26 -15.60 -2.04
CA GLN A 355 -5.89 -16.76 -2.86
C GLN A 355 -5.50 -16.35 -4.30
N SER A 356 -6.14 -15.33 -4.86
CA SER A 356 -5.77 -14.75 -6.16
C SER A 356 -4.33 -14.23 -6.17
N SER A 357 -3.91 -13.52 -5.11
CA SER A 357 -2.53 -13.05 -5.01
C SER A 357 -1.54 -14.19 -4.78
N LEU A 358 -1.91 -15.23 -4.01
CA LEU A 358 -1.07 -16.42 -3.86
C LEU A 358 -0.88 -17.19 -5.18
N ILE A 359 -1.92 -17.31 -6.00
CA ILE A 359 -1.80 -17.90 -7.35
C ILE A 359 -0.90 -17.03 -8.22
N HIS A 360 -1.08 -15.71 -8.17
CA HIS A 360 -0.22 -14.78 -8.91
C HIS A 360 1.25 -14.93 -8.52
N LEU A 361 1.54 -15.04 -7.23
CA LEU A 361 2.88 -15.29 -6.70
C LEU A 361 3.45 -16.61 -7.22
N ALA A 362 2.68 -17.69 -7.10
CA ALA A 362 3.11 -19.03 -7.52
C ALA A 362 3.49 -19.07 -9.00
N ILE A 363 2.66 -18.45 -9.84
CA ILE A 363 2.86 -18.47 -11.30
C ILE A 363 4.01 -17.57 -11.72
N LYS A 364 4.14 -16.37 -11.15
CA LYS A 364 5.22 -15.43 -11.51
C LYS A 364 6.57 -15.82 -10.95
N CYS A 365 6.64 -16.22 -9.68
CA CYS A 365 7.91 -16.53 -9.02
C CYS A 365 8.38 -17.96 -9.33
N TYR A 366 7.47 -18.90 -9.58
CA TYR A 366 7.81 -20.30 -9.87
C TYR A 366 7.10 -20.83 -11.14
N PRO A 367 7.43 -20.32 -12.35
CA PRO A 367 6.76 -20.73 -13.60
C PRO A 367 6.90 -22.22 -13.97
N GLU A 368 7.86 -22.91 -13.37
CA GLU A 368 8.11 -24.34 -13.60
C GLU A 368 7.39 -25.26 -12.60
N ARG A 369 6.89 -24.74 -11.46
CA ARG A 369 6.22 -25.55 -10.44
C ARG A 369 4.71 -25.32 -10.43
N THR A 370 4.00 -26.09 -11.24
CA THR A 370 2.53 -26.10 -11.31
C THR A 370 1.87 -26.70 -10.05
N ASP A 371 2.61 -27.48 -9.25
CA ASP A 371 2.16 -28.06 -7.98
C ASP A 371 1.67 -27.01 -6.97
N PHE A 372 2.33 -25.85 -6.94
CA PHE A 372 1.96 -24.76 -6.04
C PHE A 372 0.64 -24.12 -6.43
N ALA A 373 0.45 -23.84 -7.72
CA ALA A 373 -0.82 -23.35 -8.23
C ALA A 373 -1.96 -24.35 -7.93
N ASN A 374 -1.72 -25.65 -8.13
CA ASN A 374 -2.68 -26.71 -7.77
C ASN A 374 -3.03 -26.69 -6.28
N THR A 375 -2.04 -26.55 -5.40
CA THR A 375 -2.25 -26.52 -3.94
C THR A 375 -3.12 -25.32 -3.52
N VAL A 376 -2.92 -24.15 -4.13
CA VAL A 376 -3.76 -22.97 -3.85
C VAL A 376 -5.19 -23.15 -4.35
N VAL A 377 -5.35 -23.69 -5.56
CA VAL A 377 -6.68 -23.94 -6.13
C VAL A 377 -7.46 -24.97 -5.31
N ASP A 378 -6.83 -26.07 -4.91
CA ASP A 378 -7.44 -27.09 -4.03
C ASP A 378 -7.82 -26.49 -2.66
N SER A 379 -6.92 -25.69 -2.07
CA SER A 379 -7.20 -24.97 -0.83
C SER A 379 -8.39 -24.03 -0.96
N THR A 380 -8.48 -23.31 -2.08
CA THR A 380 -9.61 -22.42 -2.41
C THR A 380 -10.91 -23.22 -2.53
N CYS A 381 -10.89 -24.34 -3.25
CA CYS A 381 -12.04 -25.26 -3.39
C CYS A 381 -12.52 -25.78 -2.02
N LYS A 382 -11.59 -26.18 -1.14
CA LYS A 382 -11.91 -26.65 0.22
C LYS A 382 -12.51 -25.54 1.08
N LEU A 383 -11.96 -24.32 1.01
CA LEU A 383 -12.47 -23.16 1.74
C LEU A 383 -13.89 -22.77 1.29
N LEU A 384 -14.14 -22.73 -0.02
CA LEU A 384 -15.46 -22.42 -0.59
C LEU A 384 -16.52 -23.47 -0.23
N LYS A 385 -16.15 -24.76 -0.27
CA LYS A 385 -17.03 -25.86 0.17
C LYS A 385 -17.36 -25.77 1.66
N THR A 386 -16.38 -25.41 2.49
CA THR A 386 -16.57 -25.22 3.93
C THR A 386 -17.54 -24.08 4.24
N GLN A 387 -17.53 -23.01 3.44
CA GLN A 387 -18.43 -21.87 3.56
C GLN A 387 -19.80 -22.06 2.88
N LYS A 388 -20.09 -23.26 2.34
CA LYS A 388 -21.37 -23.63 1.69
C LYS A 388 -21.76 -22.72 0.51
N ILE A 389 -20.79 -22.28 -0.28
CA ILE A 389 -21.06 -21.54 -1.53
C ILE A 389 -21.25 -22.56 -2.65
N GLU A 390 -22.50 -22.86 -2.99
CA GLU A 390 -22.85 -23.87 -4.00
C GLU A 390 -22.88 -23.31 -5.44
N SER A 391 -23.11 -22.00 -5.61
CA SER A 391 -23.30 -21.37 -6.92
C SER A 391 -23.02 -19.86 -6.87
N ALA A 392 -21.88 -19.42 -7.40
CA ALA A 392 -21.52 -18.00 -7.46
C ALA A 392 -21.95 -17.34 -8.78
N ALA A 393 -22.89 -16.38 -8.71
CA ALA A 393 -23.30 -15.58 -9.87
C ALA A 393 -22.19 -14.60 -10.28
N PRO A 394 -21.95 -14.35 -11.58
CA PRO A 394 -20.87 -13.48 -12.06
C PRO A 394 -20.99 -12.02 -11.61
N ASN A 395 -22.21 -11.56 -11.30
CA ASN A 395 -22.46 -10.19 -10.81
C ASN A 395 -22.26 -10.04 -9.30
N SER A 396 -22.10 -11.14 -8.56
CA SER A 396 -21.79 -11.11 -7.13
C SER A 396 -20.32 -10.73 -6.89
N ASN A 397 -20.02 -10.18 -5.72
CA ASN A 397 -18.63 -9.82 -5.36
C ASN A 397 -17.69 -11.05 -5.41
N ILE A 398 -18.20 -12.20 -4.95
CA ILE A 398 -17.51 -13.50 -4.99
C ILE A 398 -17.27 -13.93 -6.44
N GLY A 399 -18.29 -13.84 -7.31
CA GLY A 399 -18.16 -14.20 -8.72
C GLY A 399 -17.13 -13.33 -9.45
N LYS A 400 -17.10 -12.02 -9.19
CA LYS A 400 -16.09 -11.12 -9.79
C LYS A 400 -14.67 -11.46 -9.38
N GLU A 401 -14.44 -11.72 -8.09
CA GLU A 401 -13.10 -12.09 -7.59
C GLU A 401 -12.70 -13.49 -8.07
N LEU A 402 -13.62 -14.44 -8.15
CA LEU A 402 -13.32 -15.77 -8.69
C LEU A 402 -13.01 -15.73 -10.20
N LEU A 403 -13.72 -14.88 -10.96
CA LEU A 403 -13.40 -14.63 -12.37
C LEU A 403 -11.99 -14.04 -12.52
N LYS A 404 -11.58 -13.11 -11.65
CA LYS A 404 -10.21 -12.57 -11.65
C LYS A 404 -9.18 -13.65 -11.33
N LEU A 405 -9.44 -14.46 -10.29
CA LEU A 405 -8.59 -15.58 -9.90
C LEU A 405 -8.32 -16.53 -11.06
N LEU A 406 -9.38 -16.89 -11.78
CA LEU A 406 -9.31 -17.83 -12.90
C LEU A 406 -8.65 -17.22 -14.15
N LYS A 407 -8.70 -15.90 -14.33
CA LYS A 407 -8.01 -15.22 -15.44
C LYS A 407 -6.50 -15.15 -15.27
N ILE A 408 -5.99 -15.04 -14.04
CA ILE A 408 -4.55 -14.90 -13.77
C ILE A 408 -3.73 -16.03 -14.40
N PRO A 409 -4.05 -17.33 -14.20
CA PRO A 409 -3.34 -18.41 -14.88
C PRO A 409 -3.47 -18.37 -16.40
N ILE A 410 -4.61 -17.94 -16.92
CA ILE A 410 -4.88 -17.91 -18.37
C ILE A 410 -4.07 -16.82 -19.08
N ASP A 411 -3.85 -15.68 -18.41
CA ASP A 411 -3.10 -14.55 -18.95
C ASP A 411 -1.58 -14.77 -18.87
N GLU A 412 -1.10 -15.36 -17.78
CA GLU A 412 0.34 -15.52 -17.53
C GLU A 412 0.92 -16.79 -18.16
N HIS A 413 0.14 -17.89 -18.26
CA HIS A 413 0.60 -19.09 -18.96
C HIS A 413 0.38 -18.99 -20.47
N LYS A 414 1.41 -18.55 -21.19
CA LYS A 414 1.44 -18.56 -22.66
C LYS A 414 1.29 -19.96 -23.27
N ASN A 415 1.57 -21.02 -22.51
CA ASN A 415 1.47 -22.41 -22.95
C ASN A 415 0.31 -23.14 -22.26
N ILE A 416 -0.63 -23.65 -23.06
CA ILE A 416 -1.82 -24.41 -22.61
C ILE A 416 -1.45 -25.65 -21.80
N ILE A 417 -0.32 -26.29 -22.11
CA ILE A 417 0.10 -27.54 -21.47
C ILE A 417 0.26 -27.30 -19.96
N LYS A 418 0.94 -26.21 -19.58
CA LYS A 418 1.11 -25.82 -18.17
C LYS A 418 -0.19 -25.42 -17.48
N LEU A 419 -1.17 -24.89 -18.24
CA LEU A 419 -2.51 -24.58 -17.73
C LEU A 419 -3.31 -25.86 -17.45
N LEU A 420 -3.15 -26.89 -18.30
CA LEU A 420 -3.84 -28.18 -18.17
C LEU A 420 -3.25 -29.07 -17.06
N ASP A 421 -1.96 -28.91 -16.75
CA ASP A 421 -1.32 -29.53 -15.59
C ASP A 421 -1.96 -29.07 -14.26
N VAL A 422 -2.70 -27.96 -14.25
CA VAL A 422 -3.50 -27.52 -13.12
C VAL A 422 -4.83 -28.27 -13.07
N SER A 423 -4.76 -29.56 -12.70
CA SER A 423 -5.91 -30.48 -12.68
C SER A 423 -7.11 -29.99 -11.83
N GLU A 424 -6.84 -29.19 -10.80
CA GLU A 424 -7.86 -28.67 -9.88
C GLU A 424 -8.62 -27.43 -10.43
N LEU A 425 -8.16 -26.83 -11.53
CA LEU A 425 -8.82 -25.69 -12.17
C LEU A 425 -10.24 -26.05 -12.64
N SER A 426 -10.44 -27.28 -13.13
CA SER A 426 -11.75 -27.79 -13.53
C SER A 426 -12.74 -27.82 -12.35
N ASN A 427 -12.27 -28.16 -11.15
CA ASN A 427 -13.11 -28.22 -9.95
C ASN A 427 -13.54 -26.82 -9.50
N LEU A 428 -12.69 -25.80 -9.68
CA LEU A 428 -13.01 -24.42 -9.37
C LEU A 428 -14.02 -23.81 -10.37
N ILE A 429 -13.89 -24.14 -11.66
CA ILE A 429 -14.84 -23.71 -12.69
C ILE A 429 -16.25 -24.24 -12.39
N GLN A 430 -16.39 -25.45 -11.85
CA GLN A 430 -17.69 -26.04 -11.51
C GLN A 430 -18.47 -25.28 -10.40
N ILE A 431 -17.79 -24.46 -9.58
CA ILE A 431 -18.43 -23.65 -8.52
C ILE A 431 -19.15 -22.40 -9.10
N LEU A 432 -18.82 -21.99 -10.32
CA LEU A 432 -19.46 -20.85 -10.99
C LEU A 432 -20.82 -21.22 -11.58
N ASN A 433 -21.74 -20.24 -11.61
CA ASN A 433 -22.99 -20.38 -12.35
C ASN A 433 -22.72 -20.53 -13.86
N PHE A 434 -23.68 -21.08 -14.60
CA PHE A 434 -23.62 -21.25 -16.06
C PHE A 434 -23.07 -20.03 -16.81
N ARG A 435 -23.56 -18.81 -16.52
CA ARG A 435 -23.05 -17.57 -17.14
C ARG A 435 -21.58 -17.28 -16.84
N GLY A 436 -21.11 -17.53 -15.61
CA GLY A 436 -19.70 -17.33 -15.25
C GLY A 436 -18.78 -18.35 -15.92
N ARG A 437 -19.22 -19.62 -15.99
CA ARG A 437 -18.50 -20.69 -16.69
C ARG A 437 -18.39 -20.42 -18.19
N ALA A 438 -19.44 -19.91 -18.82
CA ALA A 438 -19.43 -19.52 -20.23
C ALA A 438 -18.40 -18.41 -20.51
N ILE A 439 -18.35 -17.36 -19.69
CA ILE A 439 -17.38 -16.25 -19.85
C ILE A 439 -15.94 -16.76 -19.76
N ILE A 440 -15.62 -17.59 -18.77
CA ILE A 440 -14.27 -18.14 -18.61
C ILE A 440 -13.94 -19.10 -19.74
N SER A 441 -14.88 -19.97 -20.12
CA SER A 441 -14.65 -20.92 -21.22
C SER A 441 -14.34 -20.18 -22.54
N SER A 442 -15.05 -19.09 -22.85
CA SER A 442 -14.74 -18.24 -23.99
C SER A 442 -13.39 -17.56 -23.86
N TYR A 443 -13.04 -17.11 -22.66
CA TYR A 443 -11.75 -16.47 -22.39
C TYR A 443 -10.57 -17.44 -22.57
N ILE A 444 -10.72 -18.68 -22.12
CA ILE A 444 -9.76 -19.77 -22.37
C ILE A 444 -9.61 -19.96 -23.87
N ILE A 445 -10.70 -20.12 -24.62
CA ILE A 445 -10.65 -20.31 -26.08
C ILE A 445 -9.92 -19.16 -26.78
N ASN A 446 -10.20 -17.91 -26.41
CA ASN A 446 -9.49 -16.76 -26.99
C ASN A 446 -7.99 -16.80 -26.68
N SER A 447 -7.60 -17.11 -25.43
CA SER A 447 -6.17 -17.24 -25.08
C SER A 447 -5.49 -18.38 -25.84
N ILE A 448 -6.20 -19.48 -26.12
CA ILE A 448 -5.69 -20.59 -26.95
C ILE A 448 -5.43 -20.11 -28.39
N LEU A 449 -6.40 -19.37 -28.96
CA LEU A 449 -6.34 -18.88 -30.33
C LEU A 449 -5.29 -17.78 -30.51
N ASP A 450 -5.22 -16.82 -29.58
CA ASP A 450 -4.31 -15.67 -29.65
C ASP A 450 -2.83 -16.09 -29.52
N ASN A 451 -2.55 -17.18 -28.81
CA ASN A 451 -1.19 -17.69 -28.62
C ASN A 451 -0.78 -18.76 -29.68
N GLU A 452 -1.62 -19.04 -30.68
CA GLU A 452 -1.40 -20.07 -31.72
C GLU A 452 -0.94 -21.44 -31.17
N ASN A 453 -1.42 -21.81 -29.99
CA ASN A 453 -0.99 -23.04 -29.34
C ASN A 453 -1.60 -24.26 -30.05
N SER A 454 -0.77 -25.18 -30.54
CA SER A 454 -1.21 -26.39 -31.21
C SER A 454 -1.57 -27.49 -30.20
N LEU A 455 -2.81 -27.98 -30.25
CA LEU A 455 -3.27 -29.11 -29.44
C LEU A 455 -2.86 -30.43 -30.13
N THR A 456 -1.73 -31.00 -29.70
CA THR A 456 -1.11 -32.17 -30.35
C THR A 456 -1.48 -33.52 -29.73
N GLU A 457 -1.94 -33.56 -28.47
CA GLU A 457 -2.20 -34.81 -27.73
C GLU A 457 -3.67 -34.97 -27.31
N GLU A 458 -4.14 -36.23 -27.21
CA GLU A 458 -5.51 -36.56 -26.82
C GLU A 458 -5.84 -36.13 -25.39
N ASP A 459 -4.87 -36.19 -24.49
CA ASP A 459 -5.03 -35.77 -23.09
C ASP A 459 -5.23 -34.26 -22.98
N HIS A 460 -4.52 -33.48 -23.80
CA HIS A 460 -4.69 -32.03 -23.85
C HIS A 460 -6.09 -31.64 -24.34
N ILE A 461 -6.58 -32.34 -25.37
CA ILE A 461 -7.93 -32.17 -25.88
C ILE A 461 -8.95 -32.49 -24.79
N ASN A 462 -8.84 -33.64 -24.13
CA ASN A 462 -9.78 -34.01 -23.08
C ASN A 462 -9.76 -33.04 -21.89
N GLY A 463 -8.60 -32.51 -21.50
CA GLY A 463 -8.48 -31.48 -20.47
C GLY A 463 -9.19 -30.18 -20.84
N VAL A 464 -8.95 -29.68 -22.06
CA VAL A 464 -9.58 -28.44 -22.57
C VAL A 464 -11.09 -28.60 -22.69
N PHE A 465 -11.55 -29.74 -23.23
CA PHE A 465 -12.98 -30.04 -23.33
C PHE A 465 -13.66 -30.22 -21.97
N LYS A 466 -12.94 -30.69 -20.95
CA LYS A 466 -13.44 -30.73 -19.56
C LYS A 466 -13.57 -29.32 -18.95
N MET A 467 -12.68 -28.39 -19.29
CA MET A 467 -12.81 -26.99 -18.87
C MET A 467 -13.93 -26.24 -19.60
N ILE A 468 -14.19 -26.60 -20.86
CA ILE A 468 -15.18 -25.98 -21.75
C ILE A 468 -16.52 -26.75 -21.73
N GLU A 469 -16.69 -27.72 -20.82
CA GLU A 469 -17.87 -28.59 -20.73
C GLU A 469 -19.19 -27.80 -20.78
N THR A 470 -19.23 -26.60 -20.17
CA THR A 470 -20.41 -25.72 -20.20
C THR A 470 -20.80 -25.15 -21.57
N LEU A 471 -19.84 -24.93 -22.48
CA LEU A 471 -20.11 -24.51 -23.86
C LEU A 471 -20.39 -25.72 -24.79
N VAL A 472 -20.19 -26.94 -24.30
CA VAL A 472 -20.30 -28.18 -25.08
C VAL A 472 -21.46 -29.07 -24.65
N GLU A 473 -21.98 -29.00 -23.41
CA GLU A 473 -23.08 -29.84 -22.93
C GLU A 473 -24.49 -29.23 -23.13
N GLU A 474 -25.51 -30.09 -23.17
CA GLU A 474 -26.89 -29.76 -23.58
C GLU A 474 -27.68 -28.92 -22.56
N GLU A 475 -27.29 -28.87 -21.28
CA GLU A 475 -28.04 -28.16 -20.23
C GLU A 475 -27.97 -26.63 -20.39
N LEU A 476 -28.90 -26.10 -21.18
CA LEU A 476 -29.30 -24.69 -21.14
C LEU A 476 -30.24 -24.49 -19.94
N PRO A 477 -29.88 -23.67 -18.94
CA PRO A 477 -30.86 -23.18 -17.97
C PRO A 477 -32.01 -22.50 -18.72
N GLU A 478 -33.25 -22.66 -18.23
CA GLU A 478 -34.47 -22.12 -18.88
C GLU A 478 -34.45 -20.60 -19.14
N ASP A 479 -33.48 -19.88 -18.55
CA ASP A 479 -33.28 -18.42 -18.64
C ASP A 479 -32.29 -17.94 -19.74
N VAL A 480 -31.80 -18.82 -20.62
CA VAL A 480 -30.85 -18.46 -21.70
C VAL A 480 -31.56 -18.41 -23.05
N GLU A 481 -31.92 -17.19 -23.50
CA GLU A 481 -32.36 -16.96 -24.87
C GLU A 481 -31.19 -17.19 -25.85
N ILE A 482 -31.49 -17.66 -27.07
CA ILE A 482 -30.52 -17.77 -28.17
C ILE A 482 -30.23 -16.34 -28.66
N ASP A 483 -29.37 -15.64 -27.95
CA ASP A 483 -28.94 -14.27 -28.25
C ASP A 483 -27.68 -14.25 -29.13
N GLU A 484 -27.27 -13.07 -29.61
CA GLU A 484 -26.02 -12.86 -30.37
C GLU A 484 -24.80 -13.38 -29.60
N ASP A 485 -24.74 -13.17 -28.28
CA ASP A 485 -23.68 -13.67 -27.40
C ASP A 485 -23.53 -15.21 -27.45
N PHE A 486 -24.63 -15.95 -27.62
CA PHE A 486 -24.59 -17.40 -27.76
C PHE A 486 -23.98 -17.83 -29.10
N ARG A 487 -24.22 -17.05 -30.16
CA ARG A 487 -23.64 -17.32 -31.49
C ARG A 487 -22.14 -17.05 -31.48
N GLU A 488 -21.71 -15.92 -30.92
CA GLU A 488 -20.29 -15.60 -30.78
C GLU A 488 -19.53 -16.69 -30.01
N GLN A 489 -20.11 -17.20 -28.91
CA GLN A 489 -19.53 -18.31 -28.15
C GLN A 489 -19.38 -19.59 -28.98
N GLN A 490 -20.37 -19.94 -29.80
CA GLN A 490 -20.30 -21.13 -30.65
C GLN A 490 -19.36 -20.94 -31.85
N GLU A 491 -19.22 -19.72 -32.37
CA GLU A 491 -18.20 -19.38 -33.36
C GLU A 491 -16.78 -19.52 -32.78
N LEU A 492 -16.57 -19.14 -31.52
CA LEU A 492 -15.28 -19.37 -30.84
C LEU A 492 -14.97 -20.85 -30.70
N VAL A 493 -15.94 -21.68 -30.32
CA VAL A 493 -15.77 -23.14 -30.27
C VAL A 493 -15.49 -23.72 -31.66
N ALA A 494 -16.10 -23.18 -32.72
CA ALA A 494 -15.80 -23.56 -34.10
C ALA A 494 -14.36 -23.16 -34.50
N LYS A 495 -13.88 -21.99 -34.08
CA LYS A 495 -12.48 -21.55 -34.28
C LYS A 495 -11.48 -22.40 -33.50
N LEU A 496 -11.85 -22.92 -32.32
CA LEU A 496 -10.96 -23.81 -31.56
C LEU A 496 -10.54 -25.04 -32.38
N VAL A 497 -11.37 -25.51 -33.31
CA VAL A 497 -11.03 -26.63 -34.19
C VAL A 497 -9.78 -26.33 -35.02
N THR A 498 -9.55 -25.08 -35.44
CA THR A 498 -8.34 -24.70 -36.20
C THR A 498 -7.05 -24.73 -35.38
N ALA A 499 -7.14 -24.78 -34.04
CA ALA A 499 -5.99 -24.94 -33.16
C ALA A 499 -5.59 -26.42 -32.96
N ILE A 500 -6.39 -27.37 -33.47
CA ILE A 500 -6.11 -28.81 -33.38
C ILE A 500 -5.30 -29.21 -34.61
N HIS A 501 -3.98 -29.29 -34.48
CA HIS A 501 -3.10 -29.71 -35.55
C HIS A 501 -2.03 -30.67 -35.02
N ASN A 502 -1.81 -31.76 -35.74
CA ASN A 502 -0.71 -32.68 -35.52
C ASN A 502 -0.15 -33.12 -36.88
N ASP A 503 1.17 -33.20 -37.00
CA ASP A 503 1.88 -33.58 -38.23
C ASP A 503 1.64 -35.04 -38.62
N ASP A 504 1.28 -35.90 -37.66
CA ASP A 504 0.94 -37.30 -37.91
C ASP A 504 -0.57 -37.50 -38.17
N LEU A 505 -0.89 -38.15 -39.30
CA LEU A 505 -2.25 -38.29 -39.81
C LEU A 505 -3.13 -39.21 -38.95
N ASP A 506 -2.54 -40.26 -38.38
CA ASP A 506 -3.27 -41.24 -37.57
C ASP A 506 -3.66 -40.63 -36.21
N THR A 507 -2.73 -39.93 -35.56
CA THR A 507 -3.01 -39.17 -34.34
C THR A 507 -3.98 -38.02 -34.63
N HIS A 508 -3.80 -37.26 -35.71
CA HIS A 508 -4.73 -36.18 -36.08
C HIS A 508 -6.17 -36.69 -36.27
N PHE A 509 -6.36 -37.83 -36.95
CA PHE A 509 -7.68 -38.42 -37.10
C PHE A 509 -8.28 -38.89 -35.77
N SER A 510 -7.45 -39.41 -34.86
CA SER A 510 -7.89 -39.79 -33.51
C SER A 510 -8.30 -38.58 -32.67
N LEU A 511 -7.55 -37.47 -32.75
CA LEU A 511 -7.89 -36.19 -32.12
C LEU A 511 -9.24 -35.68 -32.61
N LEU A 512 -9.47 -35.62 -33.92
CA LEU A 512 -10.75 -35.19 -34.51
C LEU A 512 -11.92 -36.10 -34.10
N LYS A 513 -11.70 -37.41 -33.97
CA LYS A 513 -12.70 -38.36 -33.50
C LYS A 513 -13.08 -38.11 -32.04
N THR A 514 -12.13 -37.73 -31.20
CA THR A 514 -12.35 -37.38 -29.79
C THR A 514 -13.09 -36.05 -29.67
N THR A 515 -12.69 -35.03 -30.42
CA THR A 515 -13.40 -33.74 -30.54
C THR A 515 -14.86 -33.93 -30.98
N ARG A 516 -15.11 -34.80 -31.98
CA ARG A 516 -16.46 -35.14 -32.43
C ARG A 516 -17.32 -35.79 -31.33
N LYS A 517 -16.73 -36.64 -30.48
CA LYS A 517 -17.47 -37.25 -29.35
C LYS A 517 -17.92 -36.20 -28.35
N HIS A 518 -17.08 -35.20 -28.07
CA HIS A 518 -17.41 -34.10 -27.17
C HIS A 518 -18.49 -33.19 -27.76
N PHE A 519 -18.36 -32.77 -29.03
CA PHE A 519 -19.42 -31.98 -29.70
C PHE A 519 -20.76 -32.71 -29.80
N GLY A 520 -20.75 -34.04 -29.88
CA GLY A 520 -21.96 -34.86 -29.86
C GLY A 520 -22.83 -34.68 -28.61
N LYS A 521 -22.28 -34.14 -27.52
CA LYS A 521 -23.01 -33.85 -26.26
C LYS A 521 -23.78 -32.51 -26.27
N GLY A 522 -23.60 -31.66 -27.28
CA GLY A 522 -24.12 -30.27 -27.28
C GLY A 522 -25.55 -30.06 -27.77
N GLY A 523 -26.29 -31.14 -28.04
CA GLY A 523 -27.68 -31.05 -28.50
C GLY A 523 -27.85 -30.36 -29.86
N LYS A 524 -29.10 -30.22 -30.32
CA LYS A 524 -29.41 -29.77 -31.69
C LYS A 524 -29.01 -28.31 -31.99
N HIS A 525 -29.02 -27.43 -30.99
CA HIS A 525 -28.80 -26.00 -31.19
C HIS A 525 -27.32 -25.61 -31.35
N ARG A 526 -26.39 -26.32 -30.69
CA ARG A 526 -24.94 -26.06 -30.77
C ARG A 526 -24.27 -26.81 -31.92
N LEU A 527 -24.79 -28.00 -32.27
CA LEU A 527 -24.29 -28.83 -33.36
C LEU A 527 -24.35 -28.14 -34.74
N CYS A 528 -25.31 -27.24 -34.97
CA CYS A 528 -25.45 -26.51 -36.23
C CYS A 528 -24.24 -25.61 -36.56
N PHE A 529 -23.51 -25.14 -35.54
CA PHE A 529 -22.38 -24.22 -35.72
C PHE A 529 -21.02 -24.94 -35.63
N THR A 530 -20.91 -25.94 -34.77
CA THR A 530 -19.64 -26.61 -34.44
C THR A 530 -19.29 -27.79 -35.37
N LEU A 531 -20.29 -28.57 -35.84
CA LEU A 531 -20.04 -29.68 -36.77
C LEU A 531 -19.51 -29.24 -38.14
N PRO A 532 -20.03 -28.18 -38.78
CA PRO A 532 -19.52 -27.74 -40.08
C PRO A 532 -18.03 -27.39 -40.03
N ALA A 533 -17.55 -26.79 -38.94
CA ALA A 533 -16.14 -26.46 -38.76
C ALA A 533 -15.24 -27.71 -38.70
N LEU A 534 -15.73 -28.79 -38.08
CA LEU A 534 -15.00 -30.06 -38.00
C LEU A 534 -14.95 -30.82 -39.33
N PHE A 535 -15.89 -30.57 -40.25
CA PHE A 535 -15.86 -31.11 -41.62
C PHE A 535 -15.04 -30.26 -42.59
N LEU A 536 -14.84 -28.98 -42.28
CA LEU A 536 -14.07 -28.04 -43.10
C LEU A 536 -12.57 -28.07 -42.79
N HIS A 537 -12.20 -28.54 -41.60
CA HIS A 537 -10.83 -28.85 -41.19
C HIS A 537 -10.35 -30.18 -41.79
#